data_AF-A0A538JH37-F1
#
_entry.id   AF-A0A538JH37-F1
#
_cell.length_a   1.000
_cell.length_b   1.000
_cell.length_c   1.000
_cell.angle_alpha   90.00
_cell.angle_beta   90.00
_cell.angle_gamma   90.00
#
_symmetry.space_group_name_H-M   'P 1'
#
loop_
_entity.id
_entity.type
_entity.pdbx_description
1 polymer ?
#
loop_
_entity_poly.entity_id
_entity_poly.type
_entity_poly.pdbx_seq_one_letter_code
_entity_poly.pdbx_strand_id
1 'polypeptide(L)'
;MRRAVLAAAALAAAAGLAGCGAEGTTRPLPVAVVGTLPKATAITKGNPAVGKQLYAQNGCGGCHMFTPAGSNGKVGPDLDHLAADAQKANQGPLDQYTFESIKNPNGYVVPGFKAGVMPDFSSLGDQKIADLVAFLTQKS
;
A
#
# COMPACT_ATOMS: atom_id res chain seq x y z
N MET A 1 18.09 -33.10 83.27
CA MET A 1 18.46 -34.40 82.65
C MET A 1 17.26 -34.97 81.92
N ARG A 2 17.45 -35.44 80.67
CA ARG A 2 16.51 -36.24 79.84
C ARG A 2 15.33 -35.44 79.25
N ARG A 3 14.89 -35.60 78.00
CA ARG A 3 15.37 -36.24 76.76
C ARG A 3 14.27 -35.91 75.72
N ALA A 4 14.68 -35.56 74.49
CA ALA A 4 14.03 -35.92 73.21
C ALA A 4 12.60 -35.38 72.94
N VAL A 5 12.02 -35.30 71.72
CA VAL A 5 12.26 -35.88 70.38
C VAL A 5 11.72 -34.87 69.33
N LEU A 6 12.30 -34.91 68.13
CA LEU A 6 11.91 -34.28 66.87
C LEU A 6 10.48 -34.66 66.40
N ALA A 7 9.76 -33.74 65.75
CA ALA A 7 8.96 -34.07 64.56
C ALA A 7 8.49 -32.78 63.85
N ALA A 8 8.88 -32.67 62.59
CA ALA A 8 8.50 -31.64 61.65
C ALA A 8 7.10 -31.88 61.09
N ALA A 9 6.40 -30.80 60.70
CA ALA A 9 5.77 -30.68 59.38
C ALA A 9 5.18 -29.28 59.23
N ALA A 10 5.67 -28.58 58.21
CA ALA A 10 5.23 -27.26 57.79
C ALA A 10 3.88 -27.32 57.07
N LEU A 11 3.08 -26.26 57.21
CA LEU A 11 2.70 -25.33 56.14
C LEU A 11 1.67 -24.35 56.72
N ALA A 12 2.08 -23.12 56.96
CA ALA A 12 1.19 -22.01 57.27
C ALA A 12 1.61 -20.81 56.42
N ALA A 13 0.67 -20.27 55.66
CA ALA A 13 0.15 -18.91 55.90
C ALA A 13 -0.44 -18.34 54.60
N ALA A 14 -1.75 -18.12 54.64
CA ALA A 14 -2.41 -17.16 53.78
C ALA A 14 -2.33 -15.76 54.41
N ALA A 15 -2.37 -14.76 53.52
CA ALA A 15 -2.78 -13.37 53.72
C ALA A 15 -1.88 -12.43 54.56
N GLY A 16 -1.34 -11.40 53.88
CA GLY A 16 -0.75 -10.20 54.45
C GLY A 16 -1.16 -8.97 53.63
N LEU A 17 -1.50 -7.90 54.34
CA LEU A 17 -2.31 -6.76 53.92
C LEU A 17 -1.61 -5.72 53.01
N ALA A 18 -2.45 -5.00 52.26
CA ALA A 18 -2.44 -3.58 51.91
C ALA A 18 -1.10 -2.80 51.94
N GLY A 19 -0.73 -2.24 50.78
CA GLY A 19 0.21 -1.13 50.65
C GLY A 19 -0.05 -0.32 49.37
N CYS A 20 -0.36 0.97 49.53
CA CYS A 20 -0.54 1.97 48.47
C CYS A 20 0.76 2.23 47.69
N GLY A 21 0.61 2.48 46.38
CA GLY A 21 1.32 3.55 45.69
C GLY A 21 2.77 3.30 45.28
N ALA A 22 2.94 2.65 44.12
CA ALA A 22 3.86 3.11 43.09
C ALA A 22 3.39 2.50 41.76
N GLU A 23 2.68 3.29 40.96
CA GLU A 23 2.40 2.98 39.56
C GLU A 23 3.72 2.99 38.79
N GLY A 24 4.48 1.90 38.91
CA GLY A 24 5.51 1.56 37.97
C GLY A 24 4.80 1.27 36.65
N THR A 25 4.69 2.30 35.81
CA THR A 25 4.34 2.15 34.40
C THR A 25 5.42 1.28 33.78
N THR A 26 5.25 -0.03 33.84
CA THR A 26 5.95 -0.96 32.96
C THR A 26 5.44 -0.64 31.57
N ARG A 27 6.14 0.28 30.90
CA ARG A 27 6.05 0.42 29.45
C ARG A 27 6.31 -0.98 28.92
N PRO A 28 5.34 -1.68 28.29
CA PRO A 28 5.75 -2.77 27.44
C PRO A 28 6.75 -2.14 26.46
N LEU A 29 7.96 -2.67 26.43
CA LEU A 29 8.84 -2.44 25.29
C LEU A 29 7.98 -2.70 24.05
N PRO A 30 8.03 -1.86 23.01
CA PRO A 30 7.35 -2.20 21.77
C PRO A 30 7.98 -3.50 21.28
N VAL A 31 7.33 -4.61 21.59
CA VAL A 31 7.48 -5.83 20.81
C VAL A 31 6.99 -5.38 19.46
N ALA A 32 7.94 -5.19 18.54
CA ALA A 32 7.62 -5.02 17.15
C ALA A 32 6.80 -6.26 16.78
N VAL A 33 5.47 -6.10 16.78
CA VAL A 33 4.61 -6.96 16.00
C VAL A 33 5.08 -6.68 14.59
N VAL A 34 5.99 -7.52 14.09
CA VAL A 34 6.29 -7.62 12.67
C VAL A 34 5.03 -8.22 12.05
N GLY A 35 3.98 -7.41 12.03
CA GLY A 35 2.83 -7.62 11.19
C GLY A 35 3.38 -7.56 9.79
N THR A 36 3.37 -8.69 9.11
CA THR A 36 3.62 -8.70 7.68
C THR A 36 2.50 -7.87 7.08
N LEU A 37 2.76 -6.59 6.80
CA LEU A 37 1.87 -5.77 5.98
C LEU A 37 1.58 -6.58 4.71
N PRO A 38 0.33 -6.65 4.23
CA PRO A 38 0.05 -7.26 2.94
C PRO A 38 1.00 -6.63 1.92
N LYS A 39 1.91 -7.45 1.38
CA LYS A 39 2.77 -7.05 0.30
C LYS A 39 1.84 -6.57 -0.81
N ALA A 40 1.98 -5.31 -1.22
CA ALA A 40 1.31 -4.79 -2.42
C ALA A 40 1.44 -5.87 -3.50
N THR A 41 0.30 -6.30 -4.04
CA THR A 41 0.24 -7.41 -4.99
C THR A 41 1.21 -7.10 -6.12
N ALA A 42 2.29 -7.87 -6.21
CA ALA A 42 3.33 -7.58 -7.18
C ALA A 42 2.72 -7.67 -8.58
N ILE A 43 2.75 -6.55 -9.31
CA ILE A 43 2.27 -6.51 -10.69
C ILE A 43 3.26 -7.30 -11.53
N THR A 44 2.74 -8.08 -12.48
CA THR A 44 3.59 -8.77 -13.47
C THR A 44 4.51 -7.76 -14.15
N LYS A 45 5.72 -8.19 -14.50
CA LYS A 45 6.67 -7.29 -15.16
C LYS A 45 6.16 -6.96 -16.56
N GLY A 46 5.95 -5.67 -16.84
CA GLY A 46 5.56 -5.19 -18.15
C GLY A 46 6.74 -4.94 -19.11
N ASN A 47 6.41 -4.90 -20.40
CA ASN A 47 7.29 -4.44 -21.47
C ASN A 47 6.87 -3.02 -21.92
N PRO A 48 7.71 -1.99 -21.67
CA PRO A 48 7.34 -0.62 -22.01
C PRO A 48 7.24 -0.33 -23.51
N ALA A 49 7.94 -1.10 -24.37
CA ALA A 49 7.80 -0.93 -25.81
C ALA A 49 6.40 -1.35 -26.29
N VAL A 50 5.86 -2.43 -25.72
CA VAL A 50 4.48 -2.87 -25.93
C VAL A 50 3.51 -1.86 -25.30
N GLY A 51 3.82 -1.38 -24.09
CA GLY A 51 3.05 -0.33 -23.41
C GLY A 51 2.88 0.93 -24.27
N LYS A 52 3.95 1.40 -24.91
CA LYS A 52 3.90 2.54 -25.83
C LYS A 52 2.97 2.30 -27.02
N GLN A 53 2.98 1.09 -27.58
CA GLN A 53 2.06 0.72 -28.67
C GLN A 53 0.61 0.70 -28.18
N LEU A 54 0.35 0.09 -27.03
CA LEU A 54 -0.98 0.04 -26.41
C LEU A 54 -1.49 1.43 -26.08
N TYR A 55 -0.63 2.33 -25.59
CA TYR A 55 -0.97 3.72 -25.29
C TYR A 55 -1.55 4.43 -26.53
N ALA A 56 -0.88 4.26 -27.68
CA ALA A 56 -1.35 4.82 -28.95
C ALA A 56 -2.63 4.14 -29.46
N GLN A 57 -2.66 2.79 -29.45
CA GLN A 57 -3.78 1.99 -29.97
C GLN A 57 -5.08 2.21 -29.20
N ASN A 58 -5.00 2.46 -27.90
CA ASN A 58 -6.17 2.66 -27.04
C ASN A 58 -6.53 4.15 -26.86
N GLY A 59 -5.89 5.05 -27.61
CA GLY A 59 -6.26 6.47 -27.63
C GLY A 59 -5.94 7.25 -26.36
N CYS A 60 -5.03 6.75 -25.50
CA CYS A 60 -4.70 7.38 -24.22
C CYS A 60 -4.26 8.84 -24.39
N GLY A 61 -3.47 9.12 -25.43
CA GLY A 61 -2.95 10.45 -25.74
C GLY A 61 -4.00 11.46 -26.23
N GLY A 62 -5.21 11.01 -26.60
CA GLY A 62 -6.30 11.92 -26.92
C GLY A 62 -6.87 12.63 -25.69
N CYS A 63 -6.75 12.00 -24.52
CA CYS A 63 -7.26 12.56 -23.26
C CYS A 63 -6.14 13.08 -22.36
N HIS A 64 -4.98 12.41 -22.38
CA HIS A 64 -3.87 12.71 -21.49
C HIS A 64 -2.71 13.38 -22.23
N MET A 65 -2.05 14.31 -21.54
CA MET A 65 -0.72 14.76 -21.91
C MET A 65 0.29 13.76 -21.36
N PHE A 66 1.30 13.44 -22.17
CA PHE A 66 2.43 12.62 -21.80
C PHE A 66 3.57 12.86 -22.78
N THR A 67 4.62 13.55 -22.34
CA THR A 67 5.76 13.95 -23.18
C THR A 67 6.49 12.75 -23.79
N PRO A 68 6.75 11.63 -23.08
CA PRO A 68 7.37 10.44 -23.68
C PRO A 68 6.58 9.80 -24.83
N ALA A 69 5.27 10.05 -24.90
CA ALA A 69 4.41 9.63 -26.01
C ALA A 69 4.14 10.73 -27.05
N GLY A 70 4.63 11.96 -26.84
CA GLY A 70 4.36 13.11 -27.72
C GLY A 70 2.87 13.52 -27.72
N SER A 71 2.16 13.24 -26.63
CA SER A 71 0.72 13.50 -26.50
C SER A 71 0.45 14.75 -25.65
N ASN A 72 -0.63 15.47 -25.95
CA ASN A 72 -0.93 16.77 -25.36
C ASN A 72 -2.37 16.92 -24.86
N GLY A 73 -3.10 15.81 -24.68
CA GLY A 73 -4.48 15.81 -24.19
C GLY A 73 -4.65 16.56 -22.87
N LYS A 74 -5.84 17.12 -22.66
CA LYS A 74 -6.17 17.97 -21.49
C LYS A 74 -7.48 17.56 -20.79
N VAL A 75 -8.08 16.45 -21.24
CA VAL A 75 -9.33 15.94 -20.68
C VAL A 75 -9.06 15.23 -19.36
N GLY A 76 -7.97 14.46 -19.29
CA GLY A 76 -7.47 13.81 -18.08
C GLY A 76 -6.25 14.51 -17.50
N PRO A 77 -5.75 14.05 -16.34
CA PRO A 77 -4.54 14.56 -15.71
C PRO A 77 -3.30 14.43 -16.60
N ASP A 78 -2.33 15.30 -16.36
CA ASP A 78 -1.03 15.25 -17.01
C ASP A 78 -0.21 14.07 -16.49
N LEU A 79 0.12 13.12 -17.37
CA LEU A 79 0.84 11.91 -16.99
C LEU A 79 2.33 12.17 -16.76
N ASP A 80 2.86 13.34 -17.15
CA ASP A 80 4.21 13.76 -16.72
C ASP A 80 4.24 14.06 -15.21
N HIS A 81 3.08 14.23 -14.56
CA HIS A 81 2.93 14.39 -13.11
C HIS A 81 2.43 13.12 -12.39
N LEU A 82 2.36 11.99 -13.09
CA LEU A 82 1.79 10.74 -12.58
C LEU A 82 2.38 10.32 -11.22
N ALA A 83 3.69 10.43 -11.04
CA ALA A 83 4.34 10.08 -9.78
C ALA A 83 3.90 10.99 -8.61
N ALA A 84 3.77 12.30 -8.86
CA ALA A 84 3.31 13.25 -7.85
C ALA A 84 1.83 13.03 -7.51
N ASP A 85 1.00 12.71 -8.51
CA ASP A 85 -0.42 12.43 -8.29
C ASP A 85 -0.62 11.10 -7.54
N ALA A 86 0.15 10.07 -7.85
CA ALA A 86 0.17 8.82 -7.08
C ALA A 86 0.52 9.05 -5.60
N GLN A 87 1.51 9.90 -5.33
CA GLN A 87 1.90 10.28 -3.96
C GLN A 87 0.77 10.99 -3.22
N LYS A 88 0.10 11.96 -3.87
CA LYS A 88 -1.05 12.66 -3.27
C LYS A 88 -2.24 11.72 -3.03
N ALA A 89 -2.46 10.78 -3.93
CA ALA A 89 -3.54 9.79 -3.82
C ALA A 89 -3.35 8.85 -2.62
N ASN A 90 -2.09 8.57 -2.26
CA ASN A 90 -1.71 7.68 -1.16
C ASN A 90 -2.41 6.29 -1.25
N GLN A 91 -2.58 5.78 -2.47
CA GLN A 91 -3.22 4.49 -2.77
C GLN A 91 -2.21 3.35 -2.96
N GLY A 92 -0.99 3.52 -2.43
CA GLY A 92 0.10 2.56 -2.54
C GLY A 92 1.20 2.98 -3.54
N PRO A 93 2.06 2.03 -3.94
CA PRO A 93 3.17 2.28 -4.86
C PRO A 93 2.71 2.82 -6.23
N LEU A 94 3.60 3.51 -6.94
CA LEU A 94 3.32 4.14 -8.24
C LEU A 94 2.78 3.16 -9.28
N ASP A 95 3.39 1.99 -9.40
CA ASP A 95 2.97 0.93 -10.33
C ASP A 95 1.56 0.41 -9.99
N GLN A 96 1.29 0.15 -8.70
CA GLN A 96 -0.03 -0.26 -8.23
C GLN A 96 -1.09 0.80 -8.49
N TYR A 97 -0.81 2.06 -8.14
CA TYR A 97 -1.71 3.18 -8.41
C TYR A 97 -2.03 3.28 -9.91
N THR A 98 -1.01 3.18 -10.76
CA THR A 98 -1.17 3.30 -12.22
C THR A 98 -1.98 2.13 -12.77
N PHE A 99 -1.73 0.92 -12.30
CA PHE A 99 -2.46 -0.28 -12.72
C PHE A 99 -3.94 -0.19 -12.34
N GLU A 100 -4.24 0.15 -11.09
CA GLU A 100 -5.62 0.33 -10.63
C GLU A 100 -6.33 1.47 -11.35
N SER A 101 -5.62 2.57 -11.65
CA SER A 101 -6.19 3.69 -12.42
C SER A 101 -6.59 3.29 -13.85
N ILE A 102 -5.90 2.32 -14.45
CA ILE A 102 -6.24 1.81 -15.80
C ILE A 102 -7.33 0.73 -15.73
N LYS A 103 -7.23 -0.18 -14.75
CA LYS A 103 -8.14 -1.31 -14.59
C LYS A 103 -9.48 -0.93 -13.98
N ASN A 104 -9.50 0.08 -13.12
CA ASN A 104 -10.67 0.58 -12.40
C ASN A 104 -10.60 2.13 -12.30
N PRO A 105 -10.82 2.85 -13.41
CA PRO A 105 -10.59 4.29 -13.51
C PRO A 105 -11.47 5.16 -12.61
N ASN A 106 -12.55 4.60 -12.04
CA ASN A 106 -13.43 5.30 -11.10
C ASN A 106 -13.12 4.98 -9.63
N GLY A 107 -12.18 4.08 -9.35
CA GLY A 107 -11.78 3.74 -7.97
C GLY A 107 -11.09 4.90 -7.25
N TYR A 108 -10.30 5.68 -7.98
CA TYR A 108 -9.75 6.95 -7.52
C TYR A 108 -9.68 7.92 -8.70
N VAL A 109 -10.21 9.13 -8.51
CA VAL A 109 -10.17 10.19 -9.52
C VAL A 109 -9.36 11.35 -8.95
N VAL A 110 -8.35 11.79 -9.70
CA VAL A 110 -7.50 12.93 -9.31
C VAL A 110 -8.39 14.17 -9.08
N PRO A 111 -8.22 14.92 -7.96
CA PRO A 111 -8.99 16.12 -7.71
C PRO A 111 -8.95 17.10 -8.88
N GLY A 112 -10.12 17.62 -9.27
CA GLY A 112 -10.28 18.50 -10.44
C GLY A 112 -10.72 17.78 -11.71
N PHE A 113 -10.73 16.45 -11.74
CA PHE A 113 -11.23 15.66 -12.88
C PHE A 113 -12.58 15.01 -12.57
N LYS A 114 -13.31 14.61 -13.63
CA LYS A 114 -14.64 14.01 -13.52
C LYS A 114 -14.57 12.49 -13.58
N ALA A 115 -15.30 11.83 -12.68
CA ALA A 115 -15.56 10.40 -12.78
C ALA A 115 -16.35 10.07 -14.07
N GLY A 116 -16.18 8.86 -14.60
CA GLY A 116 -16.86 8.35 -15.79
C GLY A 116 -16.29 8.84 -17.12
N VAL A 117 -15.20 9.62 -17.11
CA VAL A 117 -14.56 10.12 -18.33
C VAL A 117 -13.49 9.18 -18.86
N MET A 118 -12.64 8.64 -17.98
CA MET A 118 -11.64 7.65 -18.37
C MET A 118 -12.33 6.28 -18.58
N PRO A 119 -12.23 5.68 -19.78
CA PRO A 119 -12.85 4.38 -20.06
C PRO A 119 -12.25 3.27 -19.19
N ASP A 120 -13.05 2.24 -18.93
CA ASP A 120 -12.57 1.01 -18.30
C ASP A 120 -11.72 0.20 -19.29
N PHE A 121 -10.51 -0.18 -18.88
CA PHE A 121 -9.60 -0.99 -19.70
C PHE A 121 -9.34 -2.38 -19.13
N SER A 122 -10.19 -2.86 -18.21
CA SER A 122 -10.03 -4.18 -17.59
C SER A 122 -10.03 -5.32 -18.61
N SER A 123 -10.71 -5.14 -19.75
CA SER A 123 -10.74 -6.09 -20.87
C SER A 123 -9.41 -6.29 -21.60
N LEU A 124 -8.43 -5.40 -21.40
CA LEU A 124 -7.07 -5.60 -21.93
C LEU A 124 -6.36 -6.78 -21.25
N GLY A 125 -6.74 -7.10 -20.02
CA GLY A 125 -6.10 -8.11 -19.19
C GLY A 125 -4.81 -7.63 -18.53
N ASP A 126 -4.43 -8.30 -17.44
CA ASP A 126 -3.40 -7.82 -16.51
C ASP A 126 -2.02 -7.62 -17.15
N GLN A 127 -1.61 -8.48 -18.10
CA GLN A 127 -0.31 -8.33 -18.74
C GLN A 127 -0.23 -7.07 -19.62
N LYS A 128 -1.27 -6.74 -20.38
CA LYS A 128 -1.29 -5.54 -21.23
C LYS A 128 -1.36 -4.27 -20.38
N ILE A 129 -2.08 -4.31 -19.26
CA ILE A 129 -2.09 -3.20 -18.31
C ILE A 129 -0.71 -3.05 -17.66
N ALA A 130 -0.03 -4.15 -17.30
CA ALA A 130 1.34 -4.09 -16.80
C ALA A 130 2.32 -3.51 -17.83
N ASP A 131 2.16 -3.83 -19.12
CA ASP A 131 2.95 -3.23 -20.21
C ASP A 131 2.72 -1.71 -20.28
N LEU A 132 1.46 -1.26 -20.18
CA LEU A 132 1.11 0.18 -20.09
C LEU A 132 1.74 0.83 -18.85
N VAL A 133 1.64 0.21 -17.67
CA VAL A 133 2.26 0.69 -16.44
C VAL A 133 3.78 0.84 -16.63
N ALA A 134 4.44 -0.19 -17.18
CA ALA A 134 5.88 -0.15 -17.42
C ALA A 134 6.30 1.01 -18.34
N PHE A 135 5.46 1.42 -19.29
CA PHE A 135 5.70 2.59 -20.14
C PHE A 135 5.42 3.92 -19.42
N LEU A 136 4.33 4.00 -18.66
CA LEU A 136 3.90 5.22 -17.98
C LEU A 136 4.78 5.59 -16.78
N THR A 137 5.38 4.60 -16.12
CA THR A 137 6.21 4.82 -14.93
C THR A 137 7.70 4.83 -15.24
N GLN A 138 8.10 4.96 -16.50
CA GLN A 138 9.50 5.10 -16.86
C GLN A 138 10.07 6.40 -16.26
N LYS A 139 11.30 6.34 -15.78
CA LYS A 139 12.03 7.56 -15.45
C LYS A 139 12.30 8.31 -16.76
N SER A 140 11.77 9.52 -16.85
CA SER A 140 12.05 10.46 -17.93
C SER A 140 13.47 11.01 -17.83
#